data_AF-A0A6I2Y8N6-F1
#
_entry.id   AF-A0A6I2Y8N6-F1
#
_cell.length_a   1.000
_cell.length_b   1.000
_cell.length_c   1.000
_cell.angle_alpha   90.00
_cell.angle_beta   90.00
_cell.angle_gamma   90.00
#
_symmetry.space_group_name_H-M   'P 1'
#
loop_
_entity.id
_entity.type
_entity.pdbx_description
1 polymer ?
#
loop_
_entity_poly.entity_id
_entity_poly.type
_entity_poly.pdbx_seq_one_letter_code
_entity_poly.pdbx_strand_id
1 'polypeptide(L)'
;MRGFIAIGPLRMKHLGWGHAIGAVALALVFGSATMITSSPAQAATVWLCKPGLKSNPCAVSMGSTALYADRTTRTDIPTSPKSPRVDCFYVYPTVSNQKTGNANLNIDPEEVAVAQAQASRFQAKCKIYAPMYRQLTRSSSILHDGTPTTPADQELPYTDVKAAWKEYLTKFNKGRGVILIGHSQGTVNLTRLVKEEIDPSSTVRRKLVSAMLIGGGVLVPTGKDVGGSFKNIPACRATTQTHCVIAYNSYLTTPPQNGQFGITLKSGMRILCVNPNSLSAGATGPALPYLPTSRLAPVLPAAGFAAPSTQWVSLPGMYSTRCKSNATHTWLQVSDIGPAGDPRPHLTQTLGPAWGMHMTDISLNLGSLVSLAGKQSAAWKP
;
A
#
# COMPACT_ATOMS: atom_id res chain seq x y z
N MET A 1 32.60 57.03 15.69
CA MET A 1 31.80 58.13 15.12
C MET A 1 30.42 57.60 14.79
N ARG A 2 29.37 58.26 15.34
CA ARG A 2 27.92 58.11 15.11
C ARG A 2 27.32 56.75 15.51
N GLY A 3 26.32 56.64 16.37
CA GLY A 3 25.47 57.60 17.08
C GLY A 3 24.19 56.88 17.53
N PHE A 4 23.82 57.07 18.80
CA PHE A 4 22.71 56.44 19.53
C PHE A 4 21.29 56.71 18.97
N ILE A 5 20.30 55.92 19.44
CA ILE A 5 19.12 56.29 20.27
C ILE A 5 17.86 55.49 19.85
N ALA A 6 17.30 54.77 20.81
CA ALA A 6 15.89 54.42 20.89
C ALA A 6 15.29 55.13 22.13
N ILE A 7 14.04 55.59 22.07
CA ILE A 7 13.05 55.72 23.18
C ILE A 7 11.70 56.15 22.56
N GLY A 8 10.62 55.60 23.11
CA GLY A 8 9.25 55.64 22.61
C GLY A 8 8.42 56.93 22.88
N PRO A 9 7.08 56.83 22.74
CA PRO A 9 6.19 57.97 22.48
C PRO A 9 5.47 58.47 23.74
N LEU A 10 4.89 59.68 23.71
CA LEU A 10 3.54 59.96 24.26
C LEU A 10 3.02 61.40 24.00
N ARG A 11 1.81 61.45 23.45
CA ARG A 11 0.61 62.28 23.76
C ARG A 11 0.60 63.83 23.77
N MET A 12 -0.28 64.30 22.88
CA MET A 12 -1.43 65.23 23.06
C MET A 12 -1.23 66.63 23.67
N LYS A 13 -1.62 67.65 22.88
CA LYS A 13 -2.50 68.75 23.33
C LYS A 13 -3.49 69.17 22.22
N HIS A 14 -4.73 69.41 22.64
CA HIS A 14 -5.88 70.02 21.96
C HIS A 14 -5.55 71.44 21.45
N LEU A 15 -6.23 72.08 20.49
CA LEU A 15 -7.63 72.56 20.48
C LEU A 15 -7.82 73.30 19.12
N GLY A 16 -8.90 73.15 18.37
CA GLY A 16 -9.91 74.22 18.29
C GLY A 16 -10.50 74.40 16.89
N TRP A 17 -11.83 74.54 16.89
CA TRP A 17 -12.87 74.81 15.88
C TRP A 17 -12.57 75.40 14.49
N GLY A 18 -13.40 74.99 13.52
CA GLY A 18 -13.85 75.88 12.45
C GLY A 18 -14.53 75.22 11.23
N HIS A 19 -15.85 75.37 11.16
CA HIS A 19 -16.70 75.52 9.95
C HIS A 19 -17.08 74.28 9.11
N ALA A 20 -18.40 74.16 8.95
CA ALA A 20 -19.14 73.20 8.16
C ALA A 20 -19.13 73.55 6.66
N ILE A 21 -19.00 72.54 5.80
CA ILE A 21 -19.57 72.51 4.45
C ILE A 21 -20.09 71.10 4.21
N GLY A 22 -21.38 70.98 3.94
CA GLY A 22 -22.05 69.72 3.66
C GLY A 22 -21.60 69.13 2.32
N ALA A 23 -21.23 67.85 2.35
CA ALA A 23 -21.10 67.02 1.16
C ALA A 23 -22.04 65.82 1.30
N VAL A 24 -23.00 65.73 0.40
CA VAL A 24 -23.90 64.58 0.24
C VAL A 24 -23.04 63.38 -0.20
N ALA A 25 -22.76 62.46 0.72
CA ALA A 25 -22.11 61.20 0.40
C ALA A 25 -23.18 60.16 0.06
N LEU A 26 -23.23 59.78 -1.22
CA LEU A 26 -24.01 58.66 -1.73
C LEU A 26 -23.47 57.36 -1.09
N ALA A 27 -24.23 56.76 -0.17
CA ALA A 27 -23.87 55.49 0.43
C ALA A 27 -24.06 54.35 -0.58
N LEU A 28 -22.99 53.99 -1.30
CA LEU A 28 -22.92 52.73 -2.05
C LEU A 28 -22.81 51.58 -1.05
N VAL A 29 -23.93 50.92 -0.79
CA VAL A 29 -23.97 49.62 -0.12
C VAL A 29 -23.34 48.60 -1.08
N PHE A 30 -22.04 48.32 -0.92
CA PHE A 30 -21.43 47.14 -1.50
C PHE A 30 -21.97 45.92 -0.74
N GLY A 31 -22.99 45.29 -1.31
CA GLY A 31 -23.41 43.96 -0.89
C GLY A 31 -22.28 42.98 -1.19
N SER A 32 -21.54 42.59 -0.16
CA SER A 32 -20.56 41.50 -0.24
C SER A 32 -21.29 40.19 -0.48
N ALA A 33 -21.55 39.86 -1.74
CA ALA A 33 -22.01 38.55 -2.15
C ALA A 33 -20.90 37.55 -1.82
N THR A 34 -21.07 36.84 -0.70
CA THR A 34 -20.23 35.70 -0.35
C THR A 34 -20.57 34.59 -1.33
N MET A 35 -19.77 34.45 -2.39
CA MET A 35 -19.86 33.27 -3.25
C MET A 35 -19.44 32.06 -2.43
N ILE A 36 -20.43 31.30 -1.96
CA ILE A 36 -20.22 29.94 -1.46
C ILE A 36 -19.81 29.12 -2.67
N THR A 37 -18.51 28.97 -2.89
CA THR A 37 -17.99 28.03 -3.88
C THR A 37 -18.30 26.63 -3.36
N SER A 38 -19.40 26.03 -3.84
CA SER A 38 -19.65 24.61 -3.64
C SER A 38 -18.46 23.86 -4.23
N SER A 39 -17.65 23.23 -3.38
CA SER A 39 -16.63 22.30 -3.86
C SER A 39 -17.31 21.29 -4.78
N PRO A 40 -16.77 21.05 -5.99
CA PRO A 40 -17.39 20.09 -6.90
C PRO A 40 -17.55 18.77 -6.14
N ALA A 41 -18.77 18.21 -6.16
CA ALA A 41 -19.04 16.93 -5.53
C ALA A 41 -17.99 15.93 -6.02
N GLN A 42 -17.19 15.41 -5.10
CA GLN A 42 -16.14 14.47 -5.44
C GLN A 42 -16.79 13.28 -6.14
N ALA A 43 -16.35 12.96 -7.36
CA ALA A 43 -16.92 11.87 -8.14
C ALA A 43 -16.94 10.58 -7.29
N ALA A 44 -18.03 9.81 -7.40
CA ALA A 44 -18.21 8.61 -6.60
C ALA A 44 -17.05 7.62 -6.84
N THR A 45 -16.59 6.95 -5.78
CA THR A 45 -15.53 5.95 -5.89
C THR A 45 -15.98 4.81 -6.81
N VAL A 46 -15.21 4.57 -7.86
CA VAL A 46 -15.33 3.35 -8.66
C VAL A 46 -14.65 2.22 -7.89
N TRP A 47 -15.39 1.18 -7.52
CA TRP A 47 -14.86 0.06 -6.75
C TRP A 47 -14.46 -1.09 -7.67
N LEU A 48 -13.16 -1.39 -7.71
CA LEU A 48 -12.64 -2.60 -8.35
C LEU A 48 -13.15 -3.85 -7.61
N CYS A 49 -13.02 -3.85 -6.29
CA CYS A 49 -13.55 -4.88 -5.41
C CYS A 49 -14.40 -4.25 -4.32
N LYS A 50 -15.60 -4.80 -4.10
CA LYS A 50 -16.46 -4.44 -2.98
C LYS A 50 -17.48 -5.55 -2.74
N PRO A 51 -17.82 -5.91 -1.48
CA PRO A 51 -18.91 -6.83 -1.21
C PRO A 51 -20.21 -6.39 -1.91
N GLY A 52 -20.90 -7.37 -2.50
CA GLY A 52 -22.14 -7.16 -3.24
C GLY A 52 -21.99 -6.72 -4.70
N LEU A 53 -20.78 -6.54 -5.24
CA LEU A 53 -20.61 -6.37 -6.68
C LEU A 53 -20.93 -7.68 -7.42
N LYS A 54 -21.67 -7.59 -8.54
CA LYS A 54 -22.03 -8.73 -9.39
C LYS A 54 -20.79 -9.43 -9.96
N SER A 55 -19.85 -8.65 -10.47
CA SER A 55 -18.56 -9.12 -10.98
C SER A 55 -17.46 -8.59 -10.07
N ASN A 56 -17.16 -9.32 -8.99
CA ASN A 56 -16.14 -8.91 -8.01
C ASN A 56 -14.83 -9.69 -8.25
N PRO A 57 -13.75 -9.05 -8.76
CA PRO A 57 -12.46 -9.70 -8.99
C PRO A 57 -11.86 -10.33 -7.73
N CYS A 58 -12.16 -9.79 -6.55
CA CYS A 58 -11.63 -10.31 -5.30
C CYS A 58 -12.43 -11.47 -4.72
N ALA A 59 -13.52 -11.92 -5.37
CA ALA A 59 -14.39 -13.01 -4.94
C ALA A 59 -14.35 -14.20 -5.92
N VAL A 60 -13.15 -14.71 -6.20
CA VAL A 60 -12.91 -15.88 -7.06
C VAL A 60 -12.62 -17.13 -6.23
N SER A 61 -12.66 -18.33 -6.83
CA SER A 61 -12.23 -19.56 -6.15
C SER A 61 -10.81 -19.41 -5.61
N MET A 62 -10.56 -19.81 -4.37
CA MET A 62 -9.22 -19.83 -3.75
C MET A 62 -8.45 -21.14 -3.99
N GLY A 63 -8.90 -21.97 -4.94
CA GLY A 63 -8.27 -23.25 -5.23
C GLY A 63 -6.78 -23.12 -5.56
N SER A 64 -5.95 -23.98 -4.98
CA SER A 64 -4.50 -24.04 -5.20
C SER A 64 -4.00 -25.48 -5.32
N THR A 65 -2.98 -25.69 -6.14
CA THR A 65 -2.26 -26.96 -6.24
C THR A 65 -0.87 -26.79 -5.64
N ALA A 66 -0.60 -27.45 -4.53
CA ALA A 66 0.74 -27.53 -3.95
C ALA A 66 1.58 -28.54 -4.76
N LEU A 67 2.77 -28.11 -5.17
CA LEU A 67 3.78 -28.96 -5.80
C LEU A 67 4.89 -29.25 -4.79
N TYR A 68 5.17 -30.52 -4.54
CA TYR A 68 6.21 -30.97 -3.61
C TYR A 68 7.46 -31.43 -4.36
N ALA A 69 8.60 -31.44 -3.67
CA ALA A 69 9.89 -31.81 -4.25
C ALA A 69 9.93 -33.28 -4.74
N ASP A 70 9.12 -34.15 -4.13
CA ASP A 70 8.94 -35.56 -4.50
C ASP A 70 8.00 -35.77 -5.70
N ARG A 71 7.63 -34.69 -6.42
CA ARG A 71 6.69 -34.67 -7.55
C ARG A 71 5.23 -34.98 -7.19
N THR A 72 4.92 -35.18 -5.91
CA THR A 72 3.52 -35.28 -5.50
C THR A 72 2.85 -33.91 -5.58
N THR A 73 1.52 -33.94 -5.72
CA THR A 73 0.71 -32.72 -5.74
C THR A 73 -0.46 -32.85 -4.77
N ARG A 74 -0.89 -31.71 -4.21
CA ARG A 74 -2.09 -31.65 -3.37
C ARG A 74 -2.93 -30.45 -3.72
N THR A 75 -4.18 -30.67 -4.07
CA THR A 75 -5.15 -29.59 -4.25
C THR A 75 -5.79 -29.20 -2.92
N ASP A 76 -5.90 -27.90 -2.70
CA ASP A 76 -6.63 -27.30 -1.58
C ASP A 76 -7.60 -26.26 -2.14
N ILE A 77 -8.85 -26.25 -1.65
CA ILE A 77 -9.89 -25.31 -2.06
C ILE A 77 -10.48 -24.69 -0.79
N PRO A 78 -9.81 -23.67 -0.22
CA PRO A 78 -10.32 -22.99 0.97
C PRO A 78 -11.65 -22.30 0.70
N THR A 79 -12.51 -22.27 1.71
CA THR A 79 -13.78 -21.54 1.68
C THR A 79 -13.67 -20.19 2.38
N SER A 80 -14.39 -19.20 1.89
CA SER A 80 -14.54 -17.90 2.55
C SER A 80 -15.57 -18.00 3.69
N PRO A 81 -15.30 -17.44 4.87
CA PRO A 81 -16.32 -17.34 5.92
C PRO A 81 -17.47 -16.44 5.46
N LYS A 82 -18.71 -16.81 5.77
CA LYS A 82 -19.90 -16.00 5.42
C LYS A 82 -19.87 -14.59 6.02
N SER A 83 -19.20 -14.42 7.16
CA SER A 83 -19.12 -13.15 7.88
C SER A 83 -17.76 -12.97 8.57
N PRO A 84 -16.70 -12.60 7.82
CA PRO A 84 -15.42 -12.30 8.44
C PRO A 84 -15.53 -11.12 9.42
N ARG A 85 -14.68 -11.12 10.46
CA ARG A 85 -14.73 -10.11 11.54
C ARG A 85 -14.20 -8.74 11.13
N VAL A 86 -13.28 -8.71 10.17
CA VAL A 86 -12.58 -7.50 9.72
C VAL A 86 -12.72 -7.32 8.22
N ASP A 87 -12.30 -6.16 7.74
CA ASP A 87 -12.25 -5.81 6.34
C ASP A 87 -10.79 -5.69 5.86
N CYS A 88 -10.57 -5.82 4.56
CA CYS A 88 -9.31 -5.49 3.91
C CYS A 88 -9.53 -4.30 2.99
N PHE A 89 -8.66 -3.31 3.08
CA PHE A 89 -8.60 -2.19 2.14
C PHE A 89 -7.34 -2.36 1.29
N TYR A 90 -7.52 -2.79 0.04
CA TYR A 90 -6.45 -3.12 -0.88
C TYR A 90 -6.24 -1.99 -1.90
N VAL A 91 -5.00 -1.54 -2.06
CA VAL A 91 -4.60 -0.61 -3.12
C VAL A 91 -3.55 -1.31 -3.98
N TYR A 92 -3.92 -1.54 -5.24
CA TYR A 92 -3.14 -2.30 -6.20
C TYR A 92 -1.92 -1.52 -6.73
N PRO A 93 -0.94 -2.16 -7.40
CA PRO A 93 0.23 -1.47 -7.95
C PRO A 93 -0.05 -0.81 -9.30
N THR A 94 0.95 -0.19 -9.93
CA THR A 94 0.83 0.22 -11.33
C THR A 94 0.69 -1.01 -12.24
N VAL A 95 -0.42 -1.10 -12.96
CA VAL A 95 -0.70 -2.17 -13.94
C VAL A 95 -1.23 -1.64 -15.27
N SER A 96 -1.72 -0.41 -15.32
CA SER A 96 -2.31 0.17 -16.52
C SER A 96 -1.31 0.30 -17.67
N ASN A 97 -1.68 -0.23 -18.83
CA ASN A 97 -0.97 -0.12 -20.10
C ASN A 97 -1.38 1.13 -20.92
N GLN A 98 -2.25 1.99 -20.37
CA GLN A 98 -2.66 3.23 -21.02
C GLN A 98 -1.45 4.16 -21.23
N LYS A 99 -1.46 4.93 -22.32
CA LYS A 99 -0.34 5.80 -22.74
C LYS A 99 -0.33 7.20 -22.12
N THR A 100 -1.35 7.52 -21.34
CA THR A 100 -1.45 8.78 -20.59
C THR A 100 -0.57 8.74 -19.34
N GLY A 101 -0.27 9.91 -18.75
CA GLY A 101 0.48 9.99 -17.49
C GLY A 101 -0.22 9.25 -16.34
N ASN A 102 -1.52 9.44 -16.17
CA ASN A 102 -2.36 8.66 -15.27
C ASN A 102 -3.37 7.83 -16.04
N ALA A 103 -3.72 6.66 -15.51
CA ALA A 103 -4.84 5.88 -16.02
C ALA A 103 -6.16 6.61 -15.77
N ASN A 104 -7.18 6.29 -16.57
CA ASN A 104 -8.57 6.61 -16.23
C ASN A 104 -9.10 5.67 -15.12
N LEU A 105 -10.41 5.72 -14.84
CA LEU A 105 -11.06 4.90 -13.81
C LEU A 105 -11.78 3.65 -14.38
N ASN A 106 -11.56 3.32 -15.65
CA ASN A 106 -12.12 2.11 -16.24
C ASN A 106 -11.45 0.88 -15.65
N ILE A 107 -12.23 -0.17 -15.39
CA ILE A 107 -11.71 -1.46 -14.92
C ILE A 107 -11.26 -2.24 -16.15
N ASP A 108 -9.96 -2.24 -16.43
CA ASP A 108 -9.36 -2.99 -17.53
C ASP A 108 -8.93 -4.41 -17.03
N PRO A 109 -8.62 -5.36 -17.94
CA PRO A 109 -8.22 -6.72 -17.55
C PRO A 109 -7.01 -6.79 -16.60
N GLU A 110 -6.10 -5.83 -16.69
CA GLU A 110 -4.90 -5.72 -15.86
C GLU A 110 -5.24 -5.47 -14.38
N GLU A 111 -6.18 -4.55 -14.10
CA GLU A 111 -6.67 -4.29 -12.74
C GLU A 111 -7.42 -5.50 -12.16
N VAL A 112 -8.24 -6.16 -12.99
CA VAL A 112 -8.92 -7.40 -12.59
C VAL A 112 -7.91 -8.49 -12.22
N ALA A 113 -6.92 -8.73 -13.08
CA ALA A 113 -5.93 -9.78 -12.90
C ALA A 113 -5.05 -9.55 -11.66
N VAL A 114 -4.62 -8.31 -11.39
CA VAL A 114 -3.78 -8.03 -10.22
C VAL A 114 -4.56 -8.11 -8.91
N ALA A 115 -5.82 -7.68 -8.89
CA ALA A 115 -6.68 -7.82 -7.72
C ALA A 115 -6.97 -9.28 -7.41
N GLN A 116 -7.22 -10.08 -8.44
CA GLN A 116 -7.32 -11.53 -8.33
C GLN A 116 -6.03 -12.12 -7.76
N ALA A 117 -4.86 -11.82 -8.34
CA ALA A 117 -3.59 -12.41 -7.95
C ALA A 117 -3.13 -12.04 -6.52
N GLN A 118 -3.27 -10.77 -6.13
CA GLN A 118 -2.68 -10.24 -4.89
C GLN A 118 -3.66 -10.20 -3.71
N ALA A 119 -4.95 -9.94 -3.96
CA ALA A 119 -5.91 -9.66 -2.88
C ALA A 119 -6.91 -10.78 -2.66
N SER A 120 -7.36 -11.48 -3.71
CA SER A 120 -8.52 -12.38 -3.60
C SER A 120 -8.37 -13.49 -2.55
N ARG A 121 -7.16 -14.03 -2.27
CA ARG A 121 -6.96 -15.03 -1.20
C ARG A 121 -7.25 -14.48 0.21
N PHE A 122 -7.17 -13.16 0.43
CA PHE A 122 -7.51 -12.55 1.72
C PHE A 122 -9.01 -12.63 2.03
N GLN A 123 -9.87 -12.96 1.06
CA GLN A 123 -11.31 -13.16 1.30
C GLN A 123 -11.58 -14.30 2.30
N ALA A 124 -10.61 -15.21 2.50
CA ALA A 124 -10.65 -16.21 3.56
C ALA A 124 -10.71 -15.61 4.97
N LYS A 125 -10.33 -14.33 5.14
CA LYS A 125 -10.16 -13.66 6.43
C LYS A 125 -10.92 -12.34 6.55
N CYS A 126 -11.18 -11.64 5.45
CA CYS A 126 -11.74 -10.28 5.47
C CYS A 126 -12.68 -9.99 4.29
N LYS A 127 -13.54 -8.98 4.42
CA LYS A 127 -14.27 -8.42 3.27
C LYS A 127 -13.34 -7.46 2.52
N ILE A 128 -13.12 -7.68 1.23
CA ILE A 128 -12.16 -6.87 0.46
C ILE A 128 -12.84 -5.68 -0.20
N TYR A 129 -12.29 -4.49 0.06
CA TYR A 129 -12.60 -3.23 -0.60
C TYR A 129 -11.33 -2.78 -1.33
N ALA A 130 -11.45 -2.54 -2.64
CA ALA A 130 -10.36 -2.03 -3.46
C ALA A 130 -10.91 -0.95 -4.39
N PRO A 131 -10.48 0.32 -4.26
CA PRO A 131 -10.89 1.36 -5.18
C PRO A 131 -10.09 1.28 -6.48
N MET A 132 -10.74 1.60 -7.60
CA MET A 132 -10.03 2.14 -8.75
C MET A 132 -9.47 3.51 -8.38
N TYR A 133 -8.28 3.81 -8.86
CA TYR A 133 -7.67 5.11 -8.68
C TYR A 133 -6.86 5.45 -9.94
N ARG A 134 -6.70 6.74 -10.24
CA ARG A 134 -5.94 7.21 -11.41
C ARG A 134 -4.44 7.04 -11.17
N GLN A 135 -3.99 5.79 -11.13
CA GLN A 135 -2.61 5.36 -10.99
C GLN A 135 -1.71 6.02 -12.03
N LEU A 136 -0.43 6.26 -11.71
CA LEU A 136 0.55 6.50 -12.77
C LEU A 136 0.66 5.21 -13.59
N THR A 137 0.59 5.35 -14.91
CA THR A 137 0.63 4.22 -15.85
C THR A 137 2.03 3.63 -15.93
N ARG A 138 2.17 2.47 -16.57
CA ARG A 138 3.50 1.92 -16.90
C ARG A 138 4.32 2.89 -17.74
N SER A 139 3.63 3.77 -18.51
CA SER A 139 4.27 4.75 -19.35
C SER A 139 4.99 5.89 -18.64
N SER A 140 4.57 6.16 -17.41
CA SER A 140 5.02 7.32 -16.64
C SER A 140 5.58 6.97 -15.26
N SER A 141 5.39 5.73 -14.80
CA SER A 141 5.94 5.21 -13.54
C SER A 141 7.42 4.85 -13.64
N ILE A 142 8.02 4.29 -12.58
CA ILE A 142 9.42 3.79 -12.55
C ILE A 142 9.75 2.75 -13.64
N LEU A 143 8.73 2.23 -14.35
CA LEU A 143 8.90 1.40 -15.54
C LEU A 143 9.29 2.21 -16.80
N HIS A 144 9.14 3.55 -16.77
CA HIS A 144 9.50 4.60 -17.76
C HIS A 144 9.48 4.12 -19.22
N ASP A 145 8.31 4.16 -19.86
CA ASP A 145 8.19 3.94 -21.32
C ASP A 145 8.19 5.25 -22.17
N GLY A 146 8.30 6.42 -21.52
CA GLY A 146 8.61 7.68 -22.20
C GLY A 146 7.69 8.87 -21.89
N THR A 147 6.70 8.75 -21.00
CA THR A 147 5.76 9.86 -20.69
C THR A 147 6.14 10.56 -19.38
N PRO A 148 6.54 11.84 -19.40
CA PRO A 148 6.82 12.61 -18.18
C PRO A 148 5.56 12.80 -17.31
N THR A 149 5.73 12.89 -15.99
CA THR A 149 4.66 13.22 -15.04
C THR A 149 4.79 14.63 -14.50
N THR A 150 3.68 15.34 -14.33
CA THR A 150 3.60 16.59 -13.57
C THR A 150 3.41 16.33 -12.07
N PRO A 151 3.61 17.32 -11.19
CA PRO A 151 3.26 17.19 -9.77
C PRO A 151 1.78 16.86 -9.54
N ALA A 152 0.88 17.35 -10.39
CA ALA A 152 -0.54 17.04 -10.32
C ALA A 152 -0.80 15.55 -10.63
N ASP A 153 -0.12 15.01 -11.64
CA ASP A 153 -0.19 13.58 -11.99
C ASP A 153 0.28 12.68 -10.84
N GLN A 154 1.30 13.12 -10.10
CA GLN A 154 1.82 12.41 -8.93
C GLN A 154 0.89 12.46 -7.71
N GLU A 155 0.09 13.53 -7.57
CA GLU A 155 -0.85 13.72 -6.46
C GLU A 155 -2.18 12.99 -6.69
N LEU A 156 -2.58 12.81 -7.95
CA LEU A 156 -3.89 12.26 -8.33
C LEU A 156 -4.16 10.86 -7.75
N PRO A 157 -3.22 9.89 -7.78
CA PRO A 157 -3.41 8.59 -7.18
C PRO A 157 -3.79 8.67 -5.70
N TYR A 158 -3.10 9.51 -4.93
CA TYR A 158 -3.34 9.62 -3.51
C TYR A 158 -4.68 10.30 -3.21
N THR A 159 -5.03 11.33 -3.99
CA THR A 159 -6.32 12.01 -3.86
C THR A 159 -7.48 11.03 -4.01
N ASP A 160 -7.43 10.16 -5.02
CA ASP A 160 -8.47 9.15 -5.26
C ASP A 160 -8.50 8.08 -4.15
N VAL A 161 -7.34 7.56 -3.72
CA VAL A 161 -7.25 6.57 -2.63
C VAL A 161 -7.78 7.15 -1.32
N LYS A 162 -7.46 8.42 -1.01
CA LYS A 162 -7.94 9.12 0.18
C LYS A 162 -9.46 9.33 0.13
N ALA A 163 -10.01 9.68 -1.02
CA ALA A 163 -11.46 9.80 -1.21
C ALA A 163 -12.17 8.46 -0.97
N ALA A 164 -11.66 7.39 -1.57
CA ALA A 164 -12.17 6.04 -1.39
C ALA A 164 -12.08 5.55 0.07
N TRP A 165 -10.98 5.85 0.75
CA TRP A 165 -10.82 5.52 2.18
C TRP A 165 -11.87 6.20 3.04
N LYS A 166 -12.12 7.50 2.81
CA LYS A 166 -13.17 8.26 3.50
C LYS A 166 -14.55 7.68 3.24
N GLU A 167 -14.86 7.36 1.98
CA GLU A 167 -16.13 6.70 1.63
C GLU A 167 -16.27 5.33 2.31
N TYR A 168 -15.21 4.52 2.33
CA TYR A 168 -15.20 3.23 3.00
C TYR A 168 -15.44 3.36 4.51
N LEU A 169 -14.73 4.27 5.19
CA LEU A 169 -14.88 4.46 6.63
C LEU A 169 -16.31 4.91 6.98
N THR A 170 -16.88 5.82 6.20
CA THR A 170 -18.20 6.42 6.46
C THR A 170 -19.36 5.49 6.11
N LYS A 171 -19.30 4.80 4.97
CA LYS A 171 -20.43 4.01 4.46
C LYS A 171 -20.33 2.51 4.75
N PHE A 172 -19.12 1.95 4.82
CA PHE A 172 -18.93 0.49 4.75
C PHE A 172 -18.28 -0.14 5.98
N ASN A 173 -17.31 0.52 6.61
CA ASN A 173 -16.54 -0.06 7.72
C ASN A 173 -17.41 -0.40 8.95
N LYS A 174 -18.43 0.41 9.27
CA LYS A 174 -19.39 0.17 10.37
C LYS A 174 -18.74 -0.27 11.70
N GLY A 175 -17.59 0.33 12.06
CA GLY A 175 -16.89 -0.01 13.32
C GLY A 175 -15.87 -1.15 13.22
N ARG A 176 -15.75 -1.84 12.09
CA ARG A 176 -14.94 -3.05 11.93
C ARG A 176 -13.44 -2.75 11.92
N GLY A 177 -12.63 -3.74 12.30
CA GLY A 177 -11.19 -3.71 12.09
C GLY A 177 -10.85 -3.74 10.60
N VAL A 178 -9.70 -3.19 10.22
CA VAL A 178 -9.25 -3.12 8.82
C VAL A 178 -7.78 -3.49 8.67
N ILE A 179 -7.50 -4.36 7.71
CA ILE A 179 -6.15 -4.68 7.23
C ILE A 179 -5.90 -3.84 5.97
N LEU A 180 -4.80 -3.10 5.95
CA LEU A 180 -4.38 -2.39 4.73
C LEU A 180 -3.44 -3.30 3.94
N ILE A 181 -3.62 -3.38 2.63
CA ILE A 181 -2.76 -4.17 1.75
C ILE A 181 -2.34 -3.29 0.57
N GLY A 182 -1.04 -3.06 0.43
CA GLY A 182 -0.46 -2.27 -0.64
C GLY A 182 0.67 -3.02 -1.33
N HIS A 183 0.80 -2.78 -2.63
CA HIS A 183 1.97 -3.18 -3.40
C HIS A 183 2.50 -2.02 -4.24
N SER A 184 3.82 -1.84 -4.33
CA SER A 184 4.44 -0.84 -5.22
C SER A 184 3.82 0.56 -5.03
N GLN A 185 3.24 1.15 -6.08
CA GLN A 185 2.51 2.42 -5.98
C GLN A 185 1.36 2.40 -4.95
N GLY A 186 0.65 1.28 -4.79
CA GLY A 186 -0.35 1.12 -3.75
C GLY A 186 0.23 1.24 -2.34
N THR A 187 1.47 0.76 -2.14
CA THR A 187 2.22 0.97 -0.88
C THR A 187 2.61 2.43 -0.69
N VAL A 188 2.97 3.16 -1.75
CA VAL A 188 3.22 4.61 -1.66
C VAL A 188 1.98 5.34 -1.18
N ASN A 189 0.83 5.10 -1.83
CA ASN A 189 -0.45 5.69 -1.45
C ASN A 189 -0.86 5.34 -0.01
N LEU A 190 -0.79 4.06 0.37
CA LEU A 190 -1.17 3.63 1.71
C LEU A 190 -0.19 4.10 2.79
N THR A 191 1.10 4.23 2.50
CA THR A 191 2.06 4.81 3.45
C THR A 191 1.69 6.26 3.75
N ARG A 192 1.33 7.04 2.73
CA ARG A 192 0.87 8.42 2.93
C ARG A 192 -0.47 8.47 3.67
N LEU A 193 -1.43 7.62 3.29
CA LEU A 193 -2.73 7.51 3.94
C LEU A 193 -2.60 7.19 5.43
N VAL A 194 -1.73 6.22 5.76
CA VAL A 194 -1.46 5.86 7.16
C VAL A 194 -0.88 7.05 7.90
N LYS A 195 0.14 7.70 7.34
CA LYS A 195 0.82 8.84 7.97
C LYS A 195 -0.11 10.04 8.20
N GLU A 196 -1.01 10.33 7.28
CA GLU A 196 -1.85 11.53 7.33
C GLU A 196 -3.21 11.30 8.00
N GLU A 197 -3.85 10.15 7.79
CA GLU A 197 -5.26 9.94 8.18
C GLU A 197 -5.42 8.93 9.32
N ILE A 198 -4.47 8.01 9.51
CA ILE A 198 -4.62 6.89 10.47
C ILE A 198 -3.74 7.10 11.70
N ASP A 199 -2.43 7.25 11.50
CA ASP A 199 -1.43 7.35 12.55
C ASP A 199 -1.67 8.51 13.52
N PRO A 200 -2.06 9.74 13.11
CA PRO A 200 -2.34 10.82 14.06
C PRO A 200 -3.67 10.65 14.81
N SER A 201 -4.63 9.89 14.27
CA SER A 201 -5.95 9.71 14.86
C SER A 201 -6.03 8.44 15.69
N SER A 202 -6.09 8.55 17.02
CA SER A 202 -6.22 7.38 17.89
C SER A 202 -7.49 6.55 17.56
N THR A 203 -8.58 7.23 17.18
CA THR A 203 -9.85 6.58 16.80
C THR A 203 -9.74 5.78 15.51
N VAL A 204 -9.06 6.30 14.48
CA VAL A 204 -8.85 5.55 13.24
C VAL A 204 -7.78 4.47 13.44
N ARG A 205 -6.72 4.76 14.18
CA ARG A 205 -5.64 3.80 14.52
C ARG A 205 -6.15 2.58 15.28
N ARG A 206 -7.15 2.72 16.17
CA ARG A 206 -7.81 1.58 16.84
C ARG A 206 -8.49 0.61 15.86
N LYS A 207 -8.90 1.07 14.67
CA LYS A 207 -9.45 0.19 13.63
C LYS A 207 -8.38 -0.61 12.90
N LEU A 208 -7.12 -0.17 12.89
CA LEU A 208 -6.06 -0.83 12.15
C LEU A 208 -5.71 -2.18 12.80
N VAL A 209 -5.97 -3.28 12.08
CA VAL A 209 -5.52 -4.61 12.46
C VAL A 209 -4.03 -4.74 12.14
N SER A 210 -3.66 -4.50 10.89
CA SER A 210 -2.29 -4.48 10.40
C SER A 210 -2.19 -3.73 9.07
N ALA A 211 -1.04 -3.15 8.77
CA ALA A 211 -0.73 -2.61 7.44
C ALA A 211 0.32 -3.48 6.74
N MET A 212 -0.04 -4.13 5.64
CA MET A 212 0.85 -4.93 4.79
C MET A 212 1.27 -4.06 3.60
N LEU A 213 2.40 -3.36 3.76
CA LEU A 213 2.90 -2.32 2.86
C LEU A 213 4.14 -2.84 2.12
N ILE A 214 3.90 -3.60 1.05
CA ILE A 214 4.89 -4.45 0.40
C ILE A 214 5.42 -3.78 -0.87
N GLY A 215 6.70 -4.00 -1.22
CA GLY A 215 7.30 -3.47 -2.45
C GLY A 215 7.38 -1.94 -2.44
N GLY A 216 7.63 -1.32 -1.30
CA GLY A 216 7.77 0.13 -1.16
C GLY A 216 8.67 0.55 0.01
N GLY A 217 8.63 1.84 0.35
CA GLY A 217 9.60 2.45 1.26
C GLY A 217 9.04 2.95 2.59
N VAL A 218 8.66 2.04 3.49
CA VAL A 218 8.37 2.40 4.89
C VAL A 218 9.70 2.68 5.61
N LEU A 219 9.90 3.90 6.10
CA LEU A 219 11.13 4.32 6.78
C LEU A 219 11.00 4.14 8.29
N VAL A 220 12.09 3.71 8.93
CA VAL A 220 12.27 3.71 10.39
C VAL A 220 13.68 4.18 10.73
N PRO A 221 13.91 4.79 11.91
CA PRO A 221 15.27 5.04 12.38
C PRO A 221 16.05 3.72 12.46
N THR A 222 17.36 3.79 12.19
CA THR A 222 18.23 2.61 12.25
C THR A 222 18.16 1.95 13.63
N GLY A 223 17.95 0.63 13.67
CA GLY A 223 17.80 -0.12 14.92
C GLY A 223 16.46 0.06 15.64
N LYS A 224 15.48 0.75 15.05
CA LYS A 224 14.14 0.95 15.62
C LYS A 224 13.05 0.33 14.75
N ASP A 225 11.88 0.16 15.36
CA ASP A 225 10.67 -0.40 14.73
C ASP A 225 9.56 0.64 14.48
N VAL A 226 9.74 1.88 14.94
CA VAL A 226 8.78 2.98 14.81
C VAL A 226 9.50 4.33 14.84
N GLY A 227 8.85 5.41 14.40
CA GLY A 227 9.36 6.79 14.48
C GLY A 227 9.86 7.38 13.17
N GLY A 228 9.65 6.70 12.04
CA GLY A 228 9.99 7.18 10.70
C GLY A 228 8.77 7.60 9.90
N SER A 229 8.34 6.76 8.95
CA SER A 229 7.09 6.99 8.20
C SER A 229 5.88 7.13 9.12
N PHE A 230 5.87 6.37 10.22
CA PHE A 230 4.81 6.40 11.24
C PHE A 230 5.39 6.69 12.62
N LYS A 231 4.69 7.53 13.38
CA LYS A 231 5.00 7.92 14.76
C LYS A 231 4.50 6.90 15.77
N ASN A 232 3.33 6.27 15.55
CA ASN A 232 2.69 5.41 16.56
C ASN A 232 2.42 3.98 16.10
N ILE A 233 2.73 3.63 14.84
CA ILE A 233 2.47 2.30 14.26
C ILE A 233 3.82 1.57 14.09
N PRO A 234 4.16 0.63 14.99
CA PRO A 234 5.43 -0.09 14.93
C PRO A 234 5.41 -1.23 13.91
N ALA A 235 6.60 -1.76 13.60
CA ALA A 235 6.75 -3.03 12.90
C ALA A 235 6.04 -4.18 13.63
N CYS A 236 5.46 -5.12 12.89
CA CYS A 236 4.91 -6.34 13.47
C CYS A 236 6.03 -7.29 13.89
N ARG A 237 5.99 -7.76 15.14
CA ARG A 237 6.96 -8.65 15.79
C ARG A 237 6.36 -9.91 16.41
N ALA A 238 5.04 -10.01 16.53
CA ALA A 238 4.35 -11.22 16.97
C ALA A 238 3.13 -11.52 16.09
N THR A 239 2.79 -12.81 15.96
CA THR A 239 1.75 -13.27 15.02
C THR A 239 0.33 -12.81 15.38
N THR A 240 0.11 -12.39 16.62
CA THR A 240 -1.15 -11.84 17.14
C THR A 240 -1.08 -10.33 17.40
N GLN A 241 0.06 -9.68 17.10
CA GLN A 241 0.20 -8.24 17.30
C GLN A 241 -0.67 -7.48 16.30
N THR A 242 -1.42 -6.49 16.79
CA THR A 242 -2.24 -5.58 15.99
C THR A 242 -1.69 -4.16 15.99
N HIS A 243 -2.29 -3.27 15.19
CA HIS A 243 -1.85 -1.87 15.03
C HIS A 243 -0.39 -1.75 14.58
N CYS A 244 0.08 -2.69 13.76
CA CYS A 244 1.46 -2.78 13.34
C CYS A 244 1.60 -2.86 11.81
N VAL A 245 2.81 -2.63 11.30
CA VAL A 245 3.14 -2.69 9.87
C VAL A 245 4.05 -3.87 9.53
N ILE A 246 3.73 -4.56 8.43
CA ILE A 246 4.60 -5.50 7.73
C ILE A 246 5.01 -4.81 6.43
N ALA A 247 6.30 -4.56 6.26
CA ALA A 247 6.85 -3.99 5.04
C ALA A 247 8.14 -4.73 4.66
N TYR A 248 8.36 -4.94 3.37
CA TYR A 248 9.58 -5.51 2.83
C TYR A 248 9.67 -5.27 1.31
N ASN A 249 10.88 -5.45 0.79
CA ASN A 249 11.19 -5.55 -0.63
C ASN A 249 12.07 -6.80 -0.79
N SER A 250 11.76 -7.72 -1.72
CA SER A 250 12.42 -9.03 -1.76
C SER A 250 13.41 -9.20 -2.91
N TYR A 251 14.49 -9.95 -2.66
CA TYR A 251 15.57 -10.23 -3.62
C TYR A 251 16.06 -11.67 -3.46
N LEU A 252 16.46 -12.33 -4.56
CA LEU A 252 17.08 -13.67 -4.52
C LEU A 252 18.54 -13.62 -4.05
N THR A 253 19.20 -12.47 -4.23
CA THR A 253 20.60 -12.24 -3.84
C THR A 253 20.72 -10.88 -3.14
N THR A 254 21.94 -10.47 -2.79
CA THR A 254 22.18 -9.11 -2.32
C THR A 254 21.78 -8.11 -3.43
N PRO A 255 20.95 -7.09 -3.13
CA PRO A 255 20.59 -6.07 -4.10
C PRO A 255 21.83 -5.43 -4.73
N PRO A 256 21.87 -5.24 -6.06
CA PRO A 256 22.97 -4.52 -6.69
C PRO A 256 22.94 -3.04 -6.30
N GLN A 257 24.03 -2.31 -6.57
CA GLN A 257 24.12 -0.89 -6.23
C GLN A 257 23.02 -0.05 -6.90
N ASN A 258 22.59 -0.41 -8.11
CA ASN A 258 21.47 0.19 -8.83
C ASN A 258 20.10 -0.44 -8.50
N GLY A 259 19.99 -1.13 -7.36
CA GLY A 259 18.73 -1.67 -6.85
C GLY A 259 17.67 -0.57 -6.69
N GLN A 260 16.47 -0.83 -7.20
CA GLN A 260 15.38 0.16 -7.22
C GLN A 260 14.56 0.17 -5.91
N PHE A 261 14.69 -0.86 -5.08
CA PHE A 261 13.85 -1.07 -3.89
C PHE A 261 14.68 -1.39 -2.65
N GLY A 262 14.09 -1.14 -1.48
CA GLY A 262 14.79 -1.35 -0.21
C GLY A 262 15.90 -0.33 0.08
N ILE A 263 16.01 0.71 -0.75
CA ILE A 263 17.05 1.75 -0.65
C ILE A 263 16.57 2.99 0.12
N THR A 264 17.46 3.59 0.90
CA THR A 264 17.32 4.96 1.42
C THR A 264 18.68 5.62 1.55
N LEU A 265 18.77 6.89 1.16
CA LEU A 265 19.98 7.71 1.33
C LEU A 265 19.89 8.64 2.55
N LYS A 266 18.75 8.63 3.25
CA LYS A 266 18.56 9.47 4.43
C LYS A 266 19.36 8.92 5.61
N SER A 267 20.36 9.71 6.06
CA SER A 267 21.20 9.37 7.21
C SER A 267 20.37 9.06 8.47
N GLY A 268 20.80 8.04 9.22
CA GLY A 268 20.12 7.57 10.44
C GLY A 268 18.81 6.82 10.21
N MET A 269 18.40 6.63 8.95
CA MET A 269 17.17 5.92 8.58
C MET A 269 17.48 4.67 7.77
N ARG A 270 16.57 3.71 7.83
CA ARG A 270 16.57 2.51 6.98
C ARG A 270 15.17 2.23 6.44
N ILE A 271 15.10 1.47 5.35
CA ILE A 271 13.83 0.87 4.93
C ILE A 271 13.49 -0.26 5.90
N LEU A 272 12.23 -0.30 6.34
CA LEU A 272 11.71 -1.34 7.21
C LEU A 272 11.69 -2.67 6.45
N CYS A 273 12.20 -3.72 7.10
CA CYS A 273 11.99 -5.10 6.68
C CYS A 273 11.42 -5.89 7.85
N VAL A 274 10.24 -6.46 7.61
CA VAL A 274 9.57 -7.44 8.47
C VAL A 274 9.43 -8.72 7.67
N ASN A 275 10.00 -9.81 8.16
CA ASN A 275 9.85 -11.12 7.56
C ASN A 275 8.48 -11.71 7.96
N PRO A 276 7.49 -11.85 7.05
CA PRO A 276 6.18 -12.38 7.42
C PRO A 276 6.23 -13.86 7.85
N ASN A 277 7.33 -14.56 7.58
CA ASN A 277 7.48 -15.99 7.88
C ASN A 277 8.07 -16.29 9.26
N SER A 278 8.49 -15.26 10.02
CA SER A 278 9.05 -15.41 11.37
C SER A 278 8.70 -14.26 12.32
N LEU A 279 8.50 -13.03 11.81
CA LEU A 279 8.27 -11.74 12.50
C LEU A 279 9.39 -11.28 13.46
N SER A 280 10.13 -12.21 14.07
CA SER A 280 11.32 -11.92 14.86
C SER A 280 12.40 -11.25 14.00
N ALA A 281 13.01 -10.19 14.54
CA ALA A 281 14.03 -9.43 13.83
C ALA A 281 15.20 -10.34 13.42
N GLY A 282 15.51 -10.36 12.11
CA GLY A 282 16.62 -11.14 11.57
C GLY A 282 16.42 -12.66 11.55
N ALA A 283 15.28 -13.19 11.98
CA ALA A 283 15.02 -14.63 11.96
C ALA A 283 14.65 -15.13 10.56
N THR A 284 15.15 -16.32 10.20
CA THR A 284 14.75 -17.04 8.99
C THR A 284 13.39 -17.72 9.22
N GLY A 285 12.55 -17.76 8.20
CA GLY A 285 11.29 -18.52 8.23
C GLY A 285 10.97 -19.13 6.86
N PRO A 286 10.28 -20.29 6.81
CA PRO A 286 9.87 -20.90 5.55
C PRO A 286 8.83 -20.02 4.88
N ALA A 287 9.06 -19.68 3.61
CA ALA A 287 8.07 -18.99 2.80
C ALA A 287 6.94 -19.95 2.42
N LEU A 288 5.75 -19.37 2.21
CA LEU A 288 4.61 -20.11 1.69
C LEU A 288 4.09 -19.41 0.42
N PRO A 289 4.74 -19.64 -0.73
CA PRO A 289 4.35 -19.03 -1.99
C PRO A 289 2.97 -19.51 -2.44
N TYR A 290 2.18 -18.59 -2.97
CA TYR A 290 1.01 -18.87 -3.79
C TYR A 290 1.13 -18.03 -5.06
N LEU A 291 1.54 -18.67 -6.14
CA LEU A 291 1.82 -18.06 -7.43
C LEU A 291 0.58 -18.16 -8.31
N PRO A 292 0.10 -17.04 -8.90
CA PRO A 292 -1.06 -17.08 -9.76
C PRO A 292 -0.77 -17.91 -11.01
N THR A 293 -1.73 -18.72 -11.43
CA THR A 293 -1.66 -19.45 -12.71
C THR A 293 -2.14 -18.56 -13.85
N SER A 294 -1.87 -18.97 -15.09
CA SER A 294 -2.43 -18.32 -16.28
C SER A 294 -3.96 -18.34 -16.32
N ARG A 295 -4.64 -19.25 -15.61
CA ARG A 295 -6.10 -19.24 -15.46
C ARG A 295 -6.60 -18.04 -14.67
N LEU A 296 -5.82 -17.58 -13.69
CA LEU A 296 -6.19 -16.48 -12.81
C LEU A 296 -5.77 -15.14 -13.41
N ALA A 297 -4.55 -15.07 -13.93
CA ALA A 297 -3.96 -13.82 -14.37
C ALA A 297 -3.21 -14.01 -15.69
N PRO A 298 -3.93 -14.23 -16.81
CA PRO A 298 -3.31 -14.53 -18.11
C PRO A 298 -2.47 -13.38 -18.65
N VAL A 299 -2.75 -12.15 -18.22
CA VAL A 299 -2.04 -10.93 -18.60
C VAL A 299 -0.81 -10.65 -17.72
N LEU A 300 -0.62 -11.40 -16.63
CA LEU A 300 0.59 -11.36 -15.83
C LEU A 300 1.57 -12.42 -16.34
N PRO A 301 2.89 -12.17 -16.32
CA PRO A 301 3.87 -13.20 -16.65
C PRO A 301 3.63 -14.44 -15.79
N ALA A 302 3.19 -15.54 -16.42
CA ALA A 302 3.02 -16.80 -15.72
C ALA A 302 4.41 -17.28 -15.27
N ALA A 303 4.58 -17.53 -13.98
CA ALA A 303 5.68 -18.37 -13.56
C ALA A 303 5.46 -19.74 -14.23
N GLY A 304 6.44 -20.23 -14.99
CA GLY A 304 6.31 -21.29 -16.00
C GLY A 304 5.94 -22.68 -15.48
N PHE A 305 4.81 -22.81 -14.78
CA PHE A 305 4.26 -24.06 -14.29
C PHE A 305 3.34 -24.69 -15.34
N ALA A 306 3.36 -26.02 -15.44
CA ALA A 306 2.33 -26.77 -16.15
C ALA A 306 0.95 -26.37 -15.60
N ALA A 307 0.01 -26.02 -16.50
CA ALA A 307 -1.25 -25.35 -16.16
C ALA A 307 -2.10 -26.19 -15.18
N PRO A 308 -2.09 -25.88 -13.87
CA PRO A 308 -2.93 -26.61 -12.92
C PRO A 308 -4.40 -26.27 -13.20
N SER A 309 -5.32 -27.11 -12.73
CA SER A 309 -6.76 -26.81 -12.77
C SER A 309 -7.16 -25.71 -11.78
N THR A 310 -6.27 -25.38 -10.84
CA THR A 310 -6.49 -24.40 -9.76
C THR A 310 -5.97 -23.01 -10.09
N GLN A 311 -6.43 -22.00 -9.34
CA GLN A 311 -6.08 -20.60 -9.57
C GLN A 311 -4.64 -20.25 -9.13
N TRP A 312 -4.11 -20.93 -8.10
CA TRP A 312 -2.71 -20.78 -7.68
C TRP A 312 -1.92 -22.10 -7.70
N VAL A 313 -0.60 -21.97 -7.78
CA VAL A 313 0.38 -23.00 -7.41
C VAL A 313 1.03 -22.61 -6.09
N SER A 314 1.22 -23.57 -5.19
CA SER A 314 2.06 -23.39 -4.00
C SER A 314 3.32 -24.23 -4.10
N LEU A 315 4.42 -23.74 -3.51
CA LEU A 315 5.73 -24.41 -3.49
C LEU A 315 6.22 -24.63 -2.04
N PRO A 316 5.57 -25.52 -1.25
CA PRO A 316 5.92 -25.71 0.15
C PRO A 316 7.35 -26.18 0.33
N GLY A 317 8.08 -25.58 1.26
CA GLY A 317 9.46 -25.97 1.59
C GLY A 317 10.49 -25.66 0.51
N MET A 318 10.14 -24.94 -0.56
CA MET A 318 11.09 -24.56 -1.61
C MET A 318 11.89 -23.30 -1.25
N TYR A 319 11.28 -22.37 -0.51
CA TYR A 319 11.91 -21.08 -0.20
C TYR A 319 11.90 -20.79 1.30
N SER A 320 12.96 -20.14 1.77
CA SER A 320 12.98 -19.45 3.06
C SER A 320 13.27 -17.98 2.86
N THR A 321 12.92 -17.18 3.87
CA THR A 321 13.21 -15.75 3.85
C THR A 321 13.87 -15.28 5.12
N ARG A 322 14.66 -14.21 5.03
CA ARG A 322 15.28 -13.52 6.16
C ARG A 322 15.52 -12.05 5.81
N CYS A 323 15.24 -11.12 6.72
CA CYS A 323 15.63 -9.73 6.51
C CYS A 323 17.16 -9.56 6.61
N LYS A 324 17.75 -8.90 5.62
CA LYS A 324 19.17 -8.51 5.56
C LYS A 324 19.30 -7.01 5.29
N SER A 325 20.48 -6.48 5.58
CA SER A 325 20.82 -5.08 5.30
C SER A 325 22.29 -4.93 4.98
N ASN A 326 22.62 -3.92 4.18
CA ASN A 326 23.96 -3.39 3.98
C ASN A 326 23.92 -1.86 4.20
N ALA A 327 24.93 -1.13 3.74
CA ALA A 327 25.03 0.31 3.96
C ALA A 327 23.86 1.13 3.37
N THR A 328 23.26 0.69 2.26
CA THR A 328 22.26 1.47 1.52
C THR A 328 20.90 0.76 1.41
N HIS A 329 20.89 -0.56 1.51
CA HIS A 329 19.72 -1.39 1.28
C HIS A 329 19.32 -2.18 2.54
N THR A 330 18.01 -2.32 2.74
CA THR A 330 17.42 -3.36 3.59
C THR A 330 16.42 -4.15 2.75
N TRP A 331 16.52 -5.47 2.74
CA TRP A 331 15.69 -6.34 1.91
C TRP A 331 15.28 -7.62 2.64
N LEU A 332 14.24 -8.27 2.13
CA LEU A 332 13.88 -9.64 2.45
C LEU A 332 14.65 -10.56 1.49
N GLN A 333 15.73 -11.16 2.00
CA GLN A 333 16.45 -12.20 1.28
C GLN A 333 15.50 -13.38 1.10
N VAL A 334 15.34 -13.82 -0.14
CA VAL A 334 14.72 -15.09 -0.49
C VAL A 334 15.84 -16.08 -0.79
N SER A 335 15.76 -17.27 -0.23
CA SER A 335 16.74 -18.34 -0.46
C SER A 335 16.01 -19.59 -0.89
N ASP A 336 16.43 -20.15 -2.03
CA ASP A 336 16.03 -21.49 -2.44
C ASP A 336 16.64 -22.50 -1.48
N ILE A 337 15.78 -23.31 -0.87
CA ILE A 337 16.13 -24.35 0.09
C ILE A 337 15.58 -25.71 -0.36
N GLY A 338 15.18 -25.82 -1.63
CA GLY A 338 14.78 -27.09 -2.22
C GLY A 338 15.93 -28.10 -2.19
N PRO A 339 15.64 -29.41 -2.12
CA PRO A 339 16.67 -30.44 -2.21
C PRO A 339 17.38 -30.37 -3.58
N ALA A 340 18.60 -30.93 -3.64
CA ALA A 340 19.31 -31.05 -4.91
C ALA A 340 18.46 -31.85 -5.92
N GLY A 341 18.32 -31.33 -7.14
CA GLY A 341 17.50 -31.95 -8.19
C GLY A 341 15.99 -31.75 -8.03
N ASP A 342 15.55 -30.80 -7.21
CA ASP A 342 14.14 -30.41 -7.11
C ASP A 342 13.57 -30.05 -8.50
N PRO A 343 12.54 -30.75 -8.98
CA PRO A 343 12.00 -30.56 -10.33
C PRO A 343 11.03 -29.36 -10.43
N ARG A 344 10.73 -28.70 -9.31
CA ARG A 344 9.77 -27.60 -9.30
C ARG A 344 10.36 -26.35 -9.99
N PRO A 345 9.55 -25.59 -10.75
CA PRO A 345 10.06 -24.38 -11.40
C PRO A 345 10.58 -23.36 -10.39
N HIS A 346 11.80 -22.89 -10.64
CA HIS A 346 12.43 -21.85 -9.84
C HIS A 346 11.88 -20.48 -10.19
N LEU A 347 11.66 -19.68 -9.14
CA LEU A 347 11.36 -18.28 -9.28
C LEU A 347 12.58 -17.50 -9.76
N THR A 348 12.33 -16.52 -10.63
CA THR A 348 13.36 -15.67 -11.22
C THR A 348 13.04 -14.20 -10.99
N GLN A 349 14.07 -13.36 -11.07
CA GLN A 349 13.92 -11.91 -11.05
C GLN A 349 13.49 -11.42 -12.44
N THR A 350 12.19 -11.48 -12.74
CA THR A 350 11.62 -11.27 -14.08
C THR A 350 12.02 -9.94 -14.74
N LEU A 351 12.15 -8.86 -13.96
CA LEU A 351 12.55 -7.53 -14.44
C LEU A 351 14.06 -7.25 -14.21
N GLY A 352 14.83 -8.30 -13.90
CA GLY A 352 16.27 -8.25 -13.70
C GLY A 352 16.73 -7.97 -12.26
N PRO A 353 18.05 -8.01 -12.02
CA PRO A 353 18.68 -7.84 -10.70
C PRO A 353 18.23 -6.61 -9.92
N ALA A 354 18.12 -5.45 -10.59
CA ALA A 354 17.78 -4.17 -9.97
C ALA A 354 16.38 -4.15 -9.35
N TRP A 355 15.43 -4.88 -9.94
CA TRP A 355 14.05 -4.97 -9.49
C TRP A 355 13.81 -6.06 -8.43
N GLY A 356 14.79 -6.92 -8.17
CA GLY A 356 14.58 -8.01 -7.22
C GLY A 356 13.45 -8.94 -7.65
N MET A 357 12.66 -9.35 -6.67
CA MET A 357 11.47 -10.18 -6.81
C MET A 357 10.18 -9.34 -6.86
N HIS A 358 10.25 -8.05 -7.23
CA HIS A 358 9.15 -7.10 -7.09
C HIS A 358 7.81 -7.57 -7.70
N MET A 359 7.84 -8.25 -8.84
CA MET A 359 6.62 -8.80 -9.47
C MET A 359 5.93 -9.89 -8.63
N THR A 360 6.65 -10.49 -7.69
CA THR A 360 6.20 -11.61 -6.87
C THR A 360 6.31 -11.34 -5.36
N ASP A 361 6.61 -10.11 -4.94
CA ASP A 361 6.80 -9.75 -3.51
C ASP A 361 5.65 -10.25 -2.62
N ILE A 362 4.40 -10.06 -3.07
CA ILE A 362 3.20 -10.58 -2.39
C ILE A 362 3.10 -12.09 -2.57
N SER A 363 3.09 -12.59 -3.81
CA SER A 363 2.84 -14.00 -4.12
C SER A 363 3.81 -14.96 -3.44
N LEU A 364 5.07 -14.56 -3.25
CA LEU A 364 6.11 -15.34 -2.56
C LEU A 364 5.76 -15.62 -1.08
N ASN A 365 5.04 -14.70 -0.44
CA ASN A 365 4.68 -14.78 0.98
C ASN A 365 3.16 -14.81 1.22
N LEU A 366 2.35 -14.92 0.17
CA LEU A 366 0.90 -14.72 0.23
C LEU A 366 0.24 -15.67 1.24
N GLY A 367 0.72 -16.91 1.36
CA GLY A 367 0.22 -17.85 2.36
C GLY A 367 0.43 -17.37 3.79
N SER A 368 1.62 -16.87 4.08
CA SER A 368 1.99 -16.35 5.40
C SER A 368 1.27 -15.04 5.71
N LEU A 369 1.13 -14.15 4.73
CA LEU A 369 0.36 -12.91 4.87
C LEU A 369 -1.11 -13.19 5.17
N VAL A 370 -1.75 -14.13 4.47
CA VAL A 370 -3.14 -14.54 4.73
C VAL A 370 -3.27 -15.23 6.10
N SER A 371 -2.27 -16.02 6.52
CA SER A 371 -2.23 -16.62 7.86
C SER A 371 -2.14 -15.55 8.96
N LEU A 372 -1.25 -14.56 8.80
CA LEU A 372 -1.11 -13.43 9.70
C LEU A 372 -2.39 -12.59 9.76
N ALA A 373 -2.99 -12.29 8.61
CA ALA A 373 -4.29 -11.62 8.54
C ALA A 373 -5.31 -12.33 9.43
N GLY A 374 -5.39 -13.67 9.38
CA GLY A 374 -6.28 -14.45 10.23
C GLY A 374 -5.97 -14.33 11.73
N LYS A 375 -4.70 -14.52 12.12
CA LYS A 375 -4.27 -14.48 13.52
C LYS A 375 -4.45 -13.08 14.13
N GLN A 376 -4.07 -12.03 13.41
CA GLN A 376 -4.21 -10.65 13.84
C GLN A 376 -5.69 -10.23 13.88
N SER A 377 -6.51 -10.68 12.94
CA SER A 377 -7.97 -10.45 12.97
C SER A 377 -8.64 -11.10 14.18
N ALA A 378 -8.17 -12.29 14.59
CA ALA A 378 -8.68 -12.96 15.77
C ALA A 378 -8.31 -12.22 17.06
N ALA A 379 -7.07 -11.71 17.12
CA ALA A 379 -6.52 -10.96 18.25
C ALA A 379 -7.08 -9.53 18.37
N TRP A 380 -7.46 -8.90 17.26
CA TRP A 380 -7.96 -7.53 17.24
C TRP A 380 -9.21 -7.33 18.10
N LYS A 381 -9.21 -6.22 18.84
CA LYS A 381 -10.30 -5.76 19.70
C LYS A 381 -10.70 -4.33 19.27
N PRO A 382 -12.01 -4.02 19.17
CA PRO A 382 -12.52 -2.72 18.74
C PRO A 382 -12.18 -1.56 19.67
#